data_AF-A0A382QF16-F1
#
_entry.id   AF-A0A382QF16-F1
#
_cell.length_a   1.000
_cell.length_b   1.000
_cell.length_c   1.000
_cell.angle_alpha   90.00
_cell.angle_beta   90.00
_cell.angle_gamma   90.00
#
_symmetry.space_group_name_H-M   'P 1'
#
loop_
_entity.id
_entity.type
_entity.pdbx_description
1 polymer ?
#
loop_
_entity_poly.entity_id
_entity_poly.type
_entity_poly.pdbx_seq_one_letter_code
_entity_poly.pdbx_strand_id
1 'polypeptide(L)'
;MGAATRLLPVILIVSAICFASCLESRTDLTNSGQQAEIITEETMSTRGFKMGFLALPKSSSWKSYEETFKETSKYGEVIAIKRTPPWEEFMTNATISEQTKSLTILEKDLVAQNNLTLVFAIDPWDSAVQRTRIHQLPAAYDPRKGILDTRLQTALSNYAIYVATNYEPNYLIIGVEINMLAIRSPQ
;
A
#
# COMPACT_ATOMS: atom_id res chain seq x y z
N MET A 1 -31.59 -92.10 26.77
CA MET A 1 -32.18 -91.26 27.83
C MET A 1 -31.57 -89.87 27.70
N GLY A 2 -32.28 -88.78 27.45
CA GLY A 2 -33.69 -88.57 27.08
C GLY A 2 -33.80 -87.28 26.25
N ALA A 3 -34.96 -87.00 25.64
CA ALA A 3 -35.17 -85.85 24.76
C ALA A 3 -36.22 -84.87 25.29
N ALA A 4 -36.00 -83.56 25.14
CA ALA A 4 -37.01 -82.52 24.84
C ALA A 4 -36.29 -81.17 24.56
N THR A 5 -36.39 -80.41 23.47
CA THR A 5 -37.46 -79.77 22.63
C THR A 5 -38.03 -78.40 23.11
N ARG A 6 -37.83 -77.36 22.27
CA ARG A 6 -38.53 -76.03 22.16
C ARG A 6 -38.21 -74.99 23.26
N LEU A 7 -38.26 -73.66 23.05
CA LEU A 7 -38.91 -72.80 22.03
C LEU A 7 -38.02 -71.66 21.44
N LEU A 8 -38.41 -71.16 20.26
CA LEU A 8 -38.11 -69.84 19.62
C LEU A 8 -39.32 -68.88 19.90
N PRO A 9 -39.39 -67.56 19.53
CA PRO A 9 -38.46 -66.67 18.79
C PRO A 9 -38.34 -65.19 19.31
N VAL A 10 -37.80 -64.27 18.47
CA VAL A 10 -37.86 -62.76 18.52
C VAL A 10 -37.13 -62.11 19.75
N ILE A 11 -36.76 -60.81 19.89
CA ILE A 11 -36.89 -59.49 19.19
C ILE A 11 -35.50 -58.78 19.17
N LEU A 12 -34.81 -58.56 18.04
CA LEU A 12 -34.66 -57.31 17.25
C LEU A 12 -34.51 -55.98 18.04
N ILE A 13 -33.37 -55.27 17.94
CA ILE A 13 -33.23 -53.80 17.77
C ILE A 13 -31.76 -53.39 17.94
N VAL A 14 -31.22 -52.68 16.94
CA VAL A 14 -29.92 -52.03 16.99
C VAL A 14 -30.06 -50.77 17.85
N SER A 15 -29.46 -50.76 19.05
CA SER A 15 -29.47 -49.59 19.92
C SER A 15 -28.34 -48.63 19.57
N ALA A 16 -28.69 -47.37 19.27
CA ALA A 16 -27.75 -46.34 18.87
C ALA A 16 -26.86 -45.90 20.04
N ILE A 17 -25.55 -45.79 19.78
CA ILE A 17 -24.59 -45.24 20.73
C ILE A 17 -24.72 -43.72 20.73
N CYS A 18 -25.49 -43.18 21.66
CA CYS A 18 -25.53 -41.75 21.94
C CYS A 18 -24.28 -41.34 22.72
N PHE A 19 -23.18 -41.05 22.02
CA PHE A 19 -22.10 -40.25 22.61
C PHE A 19 -22.59 -38.80 22.75
N ALA A 20 -22.86 -38.40 23.99
CA ALA A 20 -23.07 -37.00 24.32
C ALA A 20 -21.72 -36.25 24.25
N SER A 21 -21.38 -35.72 23.08
CA SER A 21 -20.33 -34.71 22.94
C SER A 21 -20.89 -33.33 23.29
N CYS A 22 -20.07 -32.53 23.99
CA CYS A 22 -20.48 -31.24 24.51
C CYS A 22 -20.99 -30.29 23.43
N LEU A 23 -22.08 -29.59 23.74
CA LEU A 23 -22.64 -28.53 22.93
C LEU A 23 -21.77 -27.26 23.04
N GLU A 24 -20.60 -27.27 22.40
CA GLU A 24 -19.83 -26.05 22.21
C GLU A 24 -20.59 -25.19 21.19
N SER A 25 -21.16 -24.08 21.66
CA SER A 25 -21.98 -23.19 20.83
C SER A 25 -21.09 -22.43 19.86
N ARG A 26 -20.74 -23.11 18.76
CA ARG A 26 -20.05 -22.51 17.63
C ARG A 26 -21.02 -21.52 16.99
N THR A 27 -20.85 -20.25 17.32
CA THR A 27 -21.36 -19.17 16.49
C THR A 27 -20.67 -19.30 15.14
N ASP A 28 -21.37 -19.93 14.19
CA ASP A 28 -21.05 -19.81 12.77
C ASP A 28 -21.30 -18.35 12.36
N LEU A 29 -20.35 -17.49 12.74
CA LEU A 29 -19.96 -16.34 11.96
C LEU A 29 -19.47 -16.91 10.63
N THR A 30 -20.42 -17.12 9.72
CA THR A 30 -20.13 -17.28 8.32
C THR A 30 -19.29 -16.07 7.92
N ASN A 31 -17.99 -16.30 7.75
CA ASN A 31 -17.10 -15.34 7.14
C ASN A 31 -17.58 -15.15 5.69
N SER A 32 -18.55 -14.26 5.50
CA SER A 32 -18.65 -13.45 4.29
C SER A 32 -17.49 -12.45 4.29
N GLY A 33 -16.27 -12.96 4.48
CA GLY A 33 -15.08 -12.28 4.03
C GLY A 33 -15.21 -12.25 2.52
N GLN A 34 -15.77 -11.15 2.01
CA GLN A 34 -15.77 -10.84 0.60
C GLN A 34 -14.31 -10.90 0.16
N GLN A 35 -13.92 -11.99 -0.50
CA GLN A 35 -12.65 -12.05 -1.18
C GLN A 35 -12.69 -10.91 -2.19
N ALA A 36 -11.69 -10.01 -2.14
CA ALA A 36 -11.61 -8.92 -3.09
C ALA A 36 -11.60 -9.53 -4.50
N GLU A 37 -12.59 -9.17 -5.31
CA GLU A 37 -12.69 -9.67 -6.67
C GLU A 37 -11.51 -9.16 -7.48
N ILE A 38 -10.77 -10.07 -8.12
CA ILE A 38 -9.69 -9.71 -9.02
C ILE A 38 -10.33 -8.99 -10.22
N ILE A 39 -9.94 -7.74 -10.45
CA ILE A 39 -10.59 -6.92 -11.46
C ILE A 39 -10.09 -7.38 -12.84
N THR A 40 -11.01 -7.78 -13.73
CA THR A 40 -10.66 -8.16 -15.10
C THR A 40 -10.50 -6.94 -15.99
N GLU A 41 -9.74 -7.07 -17.08
CA GLU A 41 -9.51 -5.98 -18.05
C GLU A 41 -10.82 -5.41 -18.64
N GLU A 42 -11.83 -6.27 -18.80
CA GLU A 42 -13.19 -5.88 -19.19
C GLU A 42 -13.83 -4.94 -18.15
N THR A 43 -13.79 -5.29 -16.86
CA THR A 43 -14.30 -4.45 -15.77
C THR A 43 -13.49 -3.16 -15.60
N MET A 44 -12.20 -3.17 -15.94
CA MET A 44 -11.35 -1.96 -15.94
C MET A 44 -11.72 -0.98 -17.06
N SER A 45 -12.03 -1.50 -18.27
CA SER A 45 -12.29 -0.69 -19.46
C SER A 45 -13.62 0.09 -19.42
N THR A 46 -14.64 -0.43 -18.74
CA THR A 46 -16.03 0.08 -18.82
C THR A 46 -16.32 1.30 -17.95
N ARG A 47 -15.53 1.51 -16.89
CA ARG A 47 -15.84 2.47 -15.81
C ARG A 47 -15.35 3.90 -16.03
N GLY A 48 -14.55 4.15 -17.08
CA GLY A 48 -14.11 5.51 -17.45
C GLY A 48 -13.11 6.19 -16.50
N PHE A 49 -12.77 5.57 -15.36
CA PHE A 49 -11.74 6.04 -14.42
C PHE A 49 -10.86 4.88 -13.94
N LYS A 50 -9.57 5.16 -13.70
CA LYS A 50 -8.62 4.23 -13.08
C LYS A 50 -8.73 4.26 -11.56
N MET A 51 -8.46 3.12 -10.93
CA MET A 51 -8.35 2.92 -9.48
C MET A 51 -6.93 2.47 -9.16
N GLY A 52 -6.53 2.65 -7.90
CA GLY A 52 -5.17 2.34 -7.52
C GLY A 52 -4.89 2.50 -6.04
N PHE A 53 -3.68 2.13 -5.67
CA PHE A 53 -3.23 2.07 -4.29
C PHE A 53 -1.97 2.90 -4.09
N LEU A 54 -1.76 3.36 -2.85
CA LEU A 54 -0.50 3.96 -2.43
C LEU A 54 0.53 2.85 -2.18
N ALA A 55 1.73 2.97 -2.75
CA ALA A 55 2.85 2.07 -2.52
C ALA A 55 3.29 2.15 -1.05
N LEU A 56 2.84 1.19 -0.24
CA LEU A 56 3.15 1.06 1.19
C LEU A 56 3.80 -0.30 1.47
N PRO A 57 5.06 -0.53 1.03
CA PRO A 57 5.76 -1.77 1.29
C PRO A 57 6.00 -1.96 2.79
N LYS A 58 5.77 -3.19 3.27
CA LYS A 58 5.93 -3.61 4.68
C LYS A 58 7.36 -3.45 5.21
N SER A 59 8.36 -3.38 4.33
CA SER A 59 9.77 -3.15 4.66
C SER A 59 10.52 -2.53 3.47
N SER A 60 11.75 -2.07 3.69
CA SER A 60 12.65 -1.58 2.64
C SER A 60 13.30 -2.68 1.78
N SER A 61 12.93 -3.96 1.96
CA SER A 61 13.51 -5.07 1.18
C SER A 61 12.91 -5.16 -0.24
N TRP A 62 13.72 -5.53 -1.23
CA TRP A 62 13.29 -5.74 -2.63
C TRP A 62 11.98 -6.53 -2.73
N LYS A 63 11.92 -7.68 -2.04
CA LYS A 63 10.76 -8.58 -2.03
C LYS A 63 9.48 -7.89 -1.55
N SER A 64 9.59 -6.97 -0.58
CA SER A 64 8.44 -6.22 -0.09
C SER A 64 7.93 -5.18 -1.08
N TYR A 65 8.79 -4.64 -1.95
CA TYR A 65 8.34 -3.80 -3.08
C TYR A 65 7.68 -4.66 -4.14
N GLU A 66 8.30 -5.77 -4.55
CA GLU A 66 7.76 -6.71 -5.54
C GLU A 66 6.36 -7.20 -5.15
N GLU A 67 6.18 -7.66 -3.91
CA GLU A 67 4.86 -8.05 -3.38
C GLU A 67 3.83 -6.92 -3.43
N THR A 68 4.24 -5.68 -3.13
CA THR A 68 3.32 -4.51 -3.11
C THR A 68 2.82 -4.16 -4.51
N PHE A 69 3.72 -4.13 -5.50
CA PHE A 69 3.37 -3.79 -6.88
C PHE A 69 2.58 -4.92 -7.55
N LYS A 70 2.93 -6.17 -7.26
CA LYS A 70 2.21 -7.37 -7.72
C LYS A 70 0.82 -7.53 -7.10
N GLU A 71 0.61 -7.11 -5.85
CA GLU A 71 -0.73 -7.12 -5.26
C GLU A 71 -1.58 -5.96 -5.81
N THR A 72 -0.95 -4.80 -6.04
CA THR A 72 -1.61 -3.62 -6.64
C THR A 72 -2.19 -3.95 -8.01
N SER A 73 -1.43 -4.62 -8.90
CA SER A 73 -1.87 -4.97 -10.26
C SER A 73 -3.00 -6.00 -10.35
N LYS A 74 -3.36 -6.70 -9.26
CA LYS A 74 -4.54 -7.58 -9.21
C LYS A 74 -5.86 -6.83 -9.02
N TYR A 75 -5.81 -5.63 -8.43
CA TYR A 75 -7.00 -4.90 -7.98
C TYR A 75 -7.02 -3.42 -8.41
N GLY A 76 -6.09 -2.99 -9.26
CA GLY A 76 -6.04 -1.61 -9.75
C GLY A 76 -5.04 -1.39 -10.89
N GLU A 77 -5.27 -0.33 -11.65
CA GLU A 77 -4.44 0.07 -12.80
C GLU A 77 -3.38 1.11 -12.44
N VAL A 78 -3.47 1.71 -11.25
CA VAL A 78 -2.62 2.81 -10.80
C VAL A 78 -1.85 2.41 -9.54
N ILE A 79 -0.58 2.76 -9.51
CA ILE A 79 0.19 2.82 -8.25
C ILE A 79 0.65 4.25 -8.01
N ALA A 80 0.38 4.74 -6.81
CA ALA A 80 0.85 6.04 -6.35
C ALA A 80 2.12 5.85 -5.49
N ILE A 81 3.21 6.53 -5.83
CA ILE A 81 4.37 6.67 -4.94
C ILE A 81 4.29 8.06 -4.32
N LYS A 82 4.13 8.15 -2.99
CA LYS A 82 4.17 9.42 -2.26
C LYS A 82 5.45 9.50 -1.44
N ARG A 83 6.29 10.51 -1.66
CA ARG A 83 7.60 10.62 -1.02
C ARG A 83 7.91 12.05 -0.57
N THR A 84 8.46 12.18 0.64
CA THR A 84 9.10 13.41 1.10
C THR A 84 10.41 13.61 0.35
N PRO A 85 10.73 14.82 -0.14
CA PRO A 85 12.03 15.09 -0.76
C PRO A 85 13.17 14.67 0.18
N PRO A 86 14.15 13.87 -0.26
CA PRO A 86 15.35 13.59 0.52
C PRO A 86 16.25 14.84 0.44
N TRP A 87 15.88 15.86 1.23
CA TRP A 87 16.30 17.25 1.03
C TRP A 87 17.81 17.43 0.82
N GLU A 88 18.62 16.73 1.60
CA GLU A 88 20.09 16.82 1.56
C GLU A 88 20.68 16.40 0.20
N GLU A 89 20.08 15.45 -0.51
CA GLU A 89 20.54 14.98 -1.82
C GLU A 89 20.24 15.95 -2.97
N PHE A 90 19.34 16.92 -2.77
CA PHE A 90 18.86 17.84 -3.81
C PHE A 90 19.19 19.31 -3.55
N MET A 91 19.95 19.61 -2.49
CA MET A 91 20.56 20.92 -2.27
C MET A 91 21.57 21.27 -3.37
N THR A 92 21.92 22.55 -3.48
CA THR A 92 22.99 23.03 -4.38
C THR A 92 24.31 22.29 -4.09
N ASN A 93 24.92 21.73 -5.14
CA ASN A 93 26.15 20.93 -5.09
C ASN A 93 26.05 19.60 -4.30
N ALA A 94 24.84 19.13 -3.99
CA ALA A 94 24.65 17.80 -3.45
C ALA A 94 24.83 16.69 -4.50
N THR A 95 25.05 15.46 -4.03
CA THR A 95 25.15 14.26 -4.87
C THR A 95 24.02 13.31 -4.50
N ILE A 96 23.26 12.86 -5.50
CA ILE A 96 22.20 11.85 -5.34
C ILE A 96 22.83 10.52 -4.95
N SER A 97 22.31 9.88 -3.91
CA SER A 97 22.87 8.64 -3.36
C SER A 97 22.62 7.44 -4.27
N GLU A 98 23.49 6.43 -4.19
CA GLU A 98 23.25 5.16 -4.88
C GLU A 98 21.98 4.46 -4.38
N GLN A 99 21.57 4.69 -3.13
CA GLN A 99 20.31 4.19 -2.58
C GLN A 99 19.11 4.81 -3.31
N THR A 100 19.09 6.14 -3.50
CA THR A 100 18.04 6.84 -4.25
C THR A 100 17.98 6.37 -5.70
N LYS A 101 19.15 6.19 -6.37
CA LYS A 101 19.21 5.67 -7.75
C LYS A 101 18.69 4.24 -7.85
N SER A 102 19.17 3.35 -6.98
CA SER A 102 18.80 1.93 -6.98
C SER A 102 17.31 1.73 -6.70
N LEU A 103 16.75 2.48 -5.74
CA LEU A 103 15.32 2.46 -5.47
C LEU A 103 14.50 2.98 -6.67
N THR A 104 14.98 4.02 -7.35
CA THR A 104 14.32 4.57 -8.54
C THR A 104 14.28 3.57 -9.69
N ILE A 105 15.38 2.83 -9.93
CA ILE A 105 15.43 1.77 -10.94
C ILE A 105 14.44 0.64 -10.56
N LEU A 106 14.52 0.13 -9.33
CA LEU A 106 13.60 -0.88 -8.77
C LEU A 106 12.13 -0.49 -8.98
N GLU A 107 11.74 0.72 -8.56
CA GLU A 107 10.34 1.14 -8.63
C GLU A 107 9.85 1.28 -10.08
N LYS A 108 10.67 1.84 -11.00
CA LYS A 108 10.32 1.87 -12.44
C LYS A 108 10.14 0.48 -13.03
N ASP A 109 11.11 -0.41 -12.75
CA ASP A 109 11.10 -1.77 -13.28
C ASP A 109 9.85 -2.51 -12.80
N LEU A 110 9.44 -2.35 -11.54
CA LEU A 110 8.20 -2.92 -11.03
C LEU A 110 6.93 -2.28 -11.62
N VAL A 111 6.90 -0.96 -11.88
CA VAL A 111 5.77 -0.33 -12.61
C VAL A 111 5.60 -1.00 -13.98
N ALA A 112 6.70 -1.10 -14.74
CA ALA A 112 6.69 -1.64 -16.09
C ALA A 112 6.32 -3.14 -16.11
N GLN A 113 6.94 -3.95 -15.23
CA GLN A 113 6.68 -5.39 -15.13
C GLN A 113 5.23 -5.72 -14.75
N ASN A 114 4.56 -4.83 -14.01
CA ASN A 114 3.18 -5.03 -13.57
C ASN A 114 2.14 -4.26 -14.41
N ASN A 115 2.56 -3.62 -15.52
CA ASN A 115 1.71 -2.80 -16.40
C ASN A 115 0.90 -1.71 -15.65
N LEU A 116 1.51 -1.10 -14.63
CA LEU A 116 0.87 -0.10 -13.79
C LEU A 116 1.02 1.31 -14.35
N THR A 117 0.02 2.15 -14.11
CA THR A 117 0.10 3.60 -14.33
C THR A 117 0.74 4.24 -13.10
N LEU A 118 1.89 4.92 -13.26
CA LEU A 118 2.57 5.57 -12.16
C LEU A 118 2.04 6.98 -11.91
N VAL A 119 1.55 7.22 -10.69
CA VAL A 119 1.37 8.56 -10.12
C VAL A 119 2.51 8.79 -9.14
N PHE A 120 3.28 9.87 -9.28
CA PHE A 120 4.29 10.27 -8.29
C PHE A 120 3.84 11.54 -7.58
N ALA A 121 3.81 11.52 -6.25
CA ALA A 121 3.39 12.64 -5.42
C ALA A 121 4.52 13.07 -4.48
N ILE A 122 4.97 14.32 -4.64
CA ILE A 122 5.96 14.92 -3.76
C ILE A 122 5.22 15.49 -2.55
N ASP A 123 5.49 14.96 -1.35
CA ASP A 123 4.86 15.37 -0.10
C ASP A 123 5.90 15.93 0.88
N PRO A 124 6.16 17.24 0.83
CA PRO A 124 7.16 17.87 1.68
C PRO A 124 6.73 18.00 3.15
N TRP A 125 5.49 17.65 3.51
CA TRP A 125 4.93 17.93 4.84
C TRP A 125 5.00 16.73 5.79
N ASP A 126 5.08 17.02 7.08
CA ASP A 126 5.10 16.01 8.13
C ASP A 126 3.68 15.47 8.38
N SER A 127 3.30 14.45 7.62
CA SER A 127 1.98 13.83 7.74
C SER A 127 1.76 13.02 9.02
N ALA A 128 2.82 12.75 9.79
CA ALA A 128 2.76 11.96 11.02
C ALA A 128 2.64 12.84 12.28
N VAL A 129 3.34 13.98 12.32
CA VAL A 129 3.37 14.90 13.46
C VAL A 129 2.52 16.14 13.24
N GLN A 130 2.69 16.85 12.11
CA GLN A 130 1.97 18.10 11.84
C GLN A 130 2.08 18.56 10.38
N ARG A 131 0.95 18.57 9.65
CA ARG A 131 0.85 18.97 8.23
C ARG A 131 1.31 20.40 7.90
N THR A 132 1.60 21.24 8.90
CA THR A 132 2.12 22.60 8.73
C THR A 132 3.66 22.67 8.75
N ARG A 133 4.35 21.56 9.05
CA ARG A 133 5.82 21.48 9.12
C ARG A 133 6.40 20.72 7.93
N ILE A 134 7.59 21.12 7.49
CA ILE A 134 8.36 20.35 6.51
C ILE A 134 8.90 19.08 7.20
N HIS A 135 8.66 17.92 6.60
CA HIS A 135 9.18 16.64 7.06
C HIS A 135 10.66 16.52 6.70
N GLN A 136 11.45 15.91 7.60
CA GLN A 136 12.89 15.66 7.42
C GLN A 136 13.74 16.90 7.05
N LEU A 137 13.31 18.10 7.48
CA LEU A 137 14.04 19.34 7.22
C LEU A 137 15.47 19.27 7.80
N PRO A 138 16.53 19.52 7.01
CA PRO A 138 17.90 19.45 7.51
C PRO A 138 18.19 20.51 8.57
N ALA A 139 19.00 20.18 9.57
CA ALA A 139 19.18 20.99 10.79
C ALA A 139 19.71 22.42 10.57
N ALA A 140 20.33 22.69 9.42
CA ALA A 140 20.83 24.01 9.04
C ALA A 140 19.75 25.01 8.56
N TYR A 141 18.48 24.60 8.50
CA TYR A 141 17.37 25.42 7.99
C TYR A 141 16.44 25.88 9.11
N ASP A 142 16.02 27.15 9.07
CA ASP A 142 15.04 27.68 10.03
C ASP A 142 13.65 27.09 9.74
N PRO A 143 13.08 26.26 10.63
CA PRO A 143 11.79 25.63 10.40
C PRO A 143 10.64 26.64 10.31
N ARG A 144 10.83 27.88 10.77
CA ARG A 144 9.85 28.98 10.68
C ARG A 144 9.78 29.60 9.29
N LYS A 145 10.92 29.67 8.57
CA LYS A 145 10.93 30.08 7.16
C LYS A 145 10.25 29.04 6.28
N GLY A 146 10.47 27.75 6.58
CA GLY A 146 9.89 26.65 5.80
C GLY A 146 10.18 26.83 4.31
N ILE A 147 9.17 26.59 3.45
CA ILE A 147 9.34 26.67 2.00
C ILE A 147 9.54 28.10 1.46
N LEU A 148 9.49 29.14 2.32
CA LEU A 148 9.85 30.51 1.93
C LEU A 148 11.37 30.72 1.89
N ASP A 149 12.18 29.76 2.38
CA ASP A 149 13.62 29.75 2.12
C ASP A 149 13.88 29.32 0.66
N THR A 150 14.43 30.22 -0.15
CA THR A 150 14.65 30.00 -1.58
C THR A 150 15.54 28.79 -1.86
N ARG A 151 16.41 28.39 -0.94
CA ARG A 151 17.24 27.19 -1.06
C ARG A 151 16.41 25.90 -1.01
N LEU A 152 15.34 25.88 -0.19
CA LEU A 152 14.39 24.76 -0.13
C LEU A 152 13.48 24.74 -1.36
N GLN A 153 13.14 25.91 -1.93
CA GLN A 153 12.45 25.99 -3.22
C GLN A 153 13.31 25.41 -4.34
N THR A 154 14.60 25.78 -4.41
CA THR A 154 15.57 25.20 -5.35
C THR A 154 15.70 23.69 -5.15
N ALA A 155 15.81 23.19 -3.92
CA ALA A 155 15.90 21.76 -3.65
C ALA A 155 14.62 21.00 -4.05
N LEU A 156 13.43 21.57 -3.80
CA LEU A 156 12.17 21.00 -4.24
C LEU A 156 12.06 20.96 -5.78
N SER A 157 12.49 22.02 -6.47
CA SER A 157 12.55 22.06 -7.94
C SER A 157 13.54 21.03 -8.50
N ASN A 158 14.74 20.91 -7.92
CA ASN A 158 15.73 19.90 -8.31
C ASN A 158 15.17 18.48 -8.14
N TYR A 159 14.48 18.22 -7.03
CA TYR A 159 13.85 16.92 -6.79
C TYR A 159 12.69 16.66 -7.76
N ALA A 160 11.85 17.66 -8.06
CA ALA A 160 10.79 17.53 -9.05
C ALA A 160 11.33 17.25 -10.47
N ILE A 161 12.43 17.91 -10.86
CA ILE A 161 13.15 17.62 -12.12
C ILE A 161 13.71 16.21 -12.12
N TYR A 162 14.31 15.76 -11.01
CA TYR A 162 14.80 14.38 -10.89
C TYR A 162 13.67 13.37 -11.02
N VAL A 163 12.54 13.56 -10.33
CA VAL A 163 11.37 12.68 -10.46
C VAL A 163 10.85 12.66 -11.89
N ALA A 164 10.67 13.82 -12.52
CA ALA A 164 10.18 13.92 -13.90
C ALA A 164 11.10 13.21 -14.91
N THR A 165 12.41 13.35 -14.77
CA THR A 165 13.40 12.80 -15.72
C THR A 165 13.85 11.37 -15.42
N ASN A 166 13.76 10.92 -14.17
CA ASN A 166 14.21 9.59 -13.76
C ASN A 166 13.03 8.64 -13.61
N TYR A 167 11.95 8.99 -12.89
CA TYR A 167 10.77 8.10 -12.78
C TYR A 167 9.89 8.13 -14.03
N GLU A 168 9.84 9.26 -14.74
CA GLU A 168 8.97 9.48 -15.91
C GLU A 168 7.49 9.09 -15.63
N PRO A 169 6.89 9.58 -14.52
CA PRO A 169 5.56 9.15 -14.12
C PRO A 169 4.48 9.63 -15.09
N ASN A 170 3.40 8.86 -15.24
CA ASN A 170 2.25 9.28 -16.06
C ASN A 170 1.59 10.55 -15.49
N TYR A 171 1.65 10.74 -14.17
CA TYR A 171 1.20 11.96 -13.50
C TYR A 171 2.18 12.34 -12.37
N LEU A 172 2.62 13.60 -12.35
CA LEU A 172 3.44 14.17 -11.30
C LEU A 172 2.67 15.22 -10.49
N ILE A 173 2.52 15.00 -9.19
CA ILE A 173 1.93 15.95 -8.24
C ILE A 173 3.08 16.67 -7.51
N ILE A 174 3.33 17.92 -7.91
CA ILE A 174 4.37 18.78 -7.33
C ILE A 174 3.81 19.46 -6.07
N GLY A 175 3.83 18.74 -4.95
CA GLY A 175 3.39 19.24 -3.65
C GLY A 175 1.96 18.84 -3.30
N VAL A 176 1.84 17.77 -2.51
CA VAL A 176 0.62 17.44 -1.75
C VAL A 176 0.30 18.60 -0.79
N GLU A 177 -0.98 18.96 -0.62
CA GLU A 177 -1.47 19.89 0.42
C GLU A 177 -0.74 21.26 0.53
N ILE A 178 -0.25 21.81 -0.59
CA ILE A 178 0.42 23.14 -0.64
C ILE A 178 -0.43 24.25 0.04
N ASN A 179 -1.76 24.14 0.02
CA ASN A 179 -2.67 25.08 0.69
C ASN A 179 -2.42 25.23 2.20
N MET A 180 -1.77 24.25 2.86
CA MET A 180 -1.36 24.35 4.27
C MET A 180 -0.36 25.49 4.53
N LEU A 181 0.31 25.99 3.49
CA LEU A 181 1.17 27.18 3.57
C LEU A 181 0.41 28.46 3.90
N ALA A 182 -0.76 28.66 3.29
CA ALA A 182 -1.56 29.86 3.51
C ALA A 182 -2.04 29.98 4.97
N ILE A 183 -2.25 28.84 5.64
CA ILE A 183 -2.60 28.77 7.07
C ILE A 183 -1.41 29.17 7.96
N ARG A 184 -0.17 28.93 7.50
CA ARG A 184 1.05 29.19 8.27
C ARG A 184 1.70 30.54 7.98
N SER A 185 1.43 31.12 6.82
CA SER A 185 1.92 32.43 6.39
C SER A 185 0.81 33.18 5.66
N PRO A 186 -0.24 33.63 6.39
CA PRO A 186 -1.21 34.57 5.84
C PRO A 186 -0.47 35.86 5.42
N GLN A 187 -0.86 36.41 4.26
CA GLN A 187 -0.40 37.72 3.79
C GLN A 187 -1.18 38.85 4.45
#